data_AF-A0A7I8MSN5-F1
#
_entry.id   AF-A0A7I8MSN5-F1
#
_cell.length_a   1.000
_cell.length_b   1.000
_cell.length_c   1.000
_cell.angle_alpha   90.00
_cell.angle_beta   90.00
_cell.angle_gamma   90.00
#
_symmetry.space_group_name_H-M   'P 1'
#
loop_
_entity.id
_entity.type
_entity.pdbx_description
1 polymer ?
#
loop_
_entity_poly.entity_id
_entity_poly.type
_entity_poly.pdbx_seq_one_letter_code
_entity_poly.pdbx_strand_id
1 'polypeptide(L)' 'MTDEYFELELPVAPAVMVGDQILVEGTDIPEQQIESAICRHLGLPEPVAAKKGIIDRLFNR' A
#
# COMPACT_ATOMS: atom_id res chain seq x y z
N MET A 1 20.84 3.84 -13.03
CA MET A 1 19.79 2.83 -13.26
C MET A 1 20.37 1.84 -14.26
N THR A 2 20.21 0.54 -14.06
CA THR A 2 20.71 -0.49 -14.98
C THR A 2 19.66 -0.72 -16.07
N ASP A 3 20.09 -0.76 -17.33
CA ASP A 3 19.20 -0.91 -18.49
C ASP A 3 18.34 -2.18 -18.40
N GLU A 4 18.87 -3.24 -17.76
CA GLU A 4 18.19 -4.52 -17.50
C GLU A 4 16.85 -4.40 -16.74
N TYR A 5 16.64 -3.36 -15.92
CA TYR A 5 15.37 -3.19 -15.20
C TYR A 5 14.26 -2.64 -16.11
N PHE A 6 14.62 -1.77 -17.07
CA PHE A 6 13.67 -1.15 -17.99
C PHE A 6 13.11 -2.15 -19.00
N GLU A 7 13.86 -3.21 -19.30
CA GLU A 7 13.45 -4.27 -20.22
C GLU A 7 12.39 -5.22 -19.60
N LEU A 8 12.15 -5.16 -18.28
CA LEU A 8 11.21 -6.04 -17.59
C LEU A 8 9.75 -5.60 -17.70
N GLU A 9 9.46 -4.51 -18.43
CA GLU A 9 8.12 -3.90 -18.54
C GLU A 9 7.47 -3.63 -17.15
N LEU A 10 8.32 -3.40 -16.14
CA LEU A 10 7.90 -3.15 -14.77
C LEU A 10 7.66 -1.66 -14.52
N PRO A 11 6.85 -1.33 -13.49
CA PRO A 11 6.66 0.03 -13.01
C PRO A 11 7.96 0.77 -12.72
N VAL A 12 7.91 2.11 -12.77
CA VAL A 12 9.02 2.94 -12.31
C VAL A 12 9.18 2.80 -10.80
N ALA A 13 10.32 2.26 -10.38
CA ALA A 13 10.66 2.13 -8.96
C ALA A 13 10.83 3.52 -8.28
N PRO A 14 10.50 3.63 -6.98
CA PRO A 14 9.81 2.64 -6.16
C PRO A 14 8.35 2.49 -6.60
N ALA A 15 7.84 1.26 -6.60
CA ALA A 15 6.47 0.96 -6.98
C ALA A 15 5.88 -0.16 -6.15
N VAL A 16 4.54 -0.17 -6.03
CA VAL A 16 3.78 -1.24 -5.38
C VAL A 16 2.75 -1.78 -6.35
N MET A 17 2.75 -3.09 -6.54
CA MET A 17 1.75 -3.82 -7.33
C MET A 17 1.03 -4.84 -6.46
N VAL A 18 -0.28 -5.02 -6.70
CA VAL A 18 -1.09 -6.08 -6.10
C VAL A 18 -1.80 -6.82 -7.23
N GLY A 19 -1.36 -8.04 -7.52
CA GLY A 19 -1.72 -8.74 -8.75
C GLY A 19 -1.24 -7.95 -9.97
N ASP A 20 -2.14 -7.73 -10.93
CA ASP A 20 -1.88 -6.93 -12.14
C ASP A 20 -2.16 -5.43 -11.94
N GLN A 21 -2.53 -5.01 -10.72
CA GLN A 21 -2.84 -3.61 -10.41
C GLN A 21 -1.60 -2.88 -9.87
N ILE A 22 -1.22 -1.79 -10.53
CA ILE A 22 -0.23 -0.82 -10.01
C ILE A 22 -0.95 0.13 -9.04
N LEU A 23 -0.46 0.25 -7.81
CA LEU A 23 -1.04 1.13 -6.78
C LEU A 23 -0.31 2.48 -6.69
N VAL A 24 1.01 2.47 -6.87
CA VAL A 24 1.86 3.67 -6.81
C VAL A 24 3.14 3.44 -7.60
N GLU A 25 3.66 4.50 -8.20
CA GLU A 25 4.97 4.54 -8.87
C GLU A 25 5.69 5.85 -8.50
N GLY A 26 7.01 5.79 -8.34
CA GLY A 26 7.87 6.94 -8.08
C GLY A 26 7.63 7.65 -6.73
N THR A 27 6.75 7.13 -5.87
CA THR A 27 6.41 7.73 -4.57
C THR A 27 5.96 6.67 -3.56
N ASP A 28 5.79 7.10 -2.32
CA ASP A 28 5.33 6.26 -1.22
C ASP A 28 3.79 6.17 -1.16
N ILE A 29 3.26 5.14 -0.49
CA ILE A 29 1.84 4.89 -0.31
C ILE A 29 1.54 4.51 1.15
N PRO A 30 0.47 5.07 1.77
CA PRO A 30 0.10 4.70 3.13
C PRO A 30 -0.19 3.21 3.29
N GLU A 31 0.29 2.61 4.38
CA GLU A 31 0.11 1.19 4.73
C GLU A 31 -1.34 0.72 4.60
N GLN A 32 -2.29 1.51 5.10
CA GLN A 32 -3.72 1.18 5.02
C GLN A 32 -4.20 0.99 3.56
N GLN A 33 -3.67 1.77 2.61
CA GLN A 33 -4.05 1.63 1.21
C GLN A 33 -3.47 0.35 0.59
N ILE A 34 -2.25 -0.04 0.99
CA ILE A 34 -1.65 -1.32 0.60
C ILE A 34 -2.49 -2.48 1.14
N GLU A 35 -2.82 -2.45 2.44
CA GLU A 35 -3.59 -3.51 3.11
C GLU A 35 -4.98 -3.66 2.50
N SER A 36 -5.70 -2.54 2.26
CA SER A 36 -6.99 -2.57 1.55
C SER A 36 -6.89 -3.19 0.16
N ALA A 37 -5.84 -2.84 -0.60
CA ALA A 37 -5.65 -3.40 -1.93
C ALA A 37 -5.38 -4.90 -1.89
N ILE A 38 -4.55 -5.37 -0.94
CA ILE A 38 -4.29 -6.81 -0.73
C ILE A 38 -5.56 -7.54 -0.33
N CYS A 39 -6.33 -7.04 0.65
CA CYS A 39 -7.59 -7.66 1.06
C CYS A 39 -8.56 -7.79 -0.11
N ARG A 40 -8.74 -6.72 -0.89
CA ARG A 40 -9.60 -6.72 -2.07
C ARG A 40 -9.15 -7.75 -3.11
N HIS A 41 -7.85 -7.85 -3.37
CA HIS A 41 -7.30 -8.82 -4.32
C HIS A 41 -7.50 -10.27 -3.87
N LEU A 42 -7.43 -10.52 -2.56
CA LEU A 42 -7.62 -11.85 -1.97
C LEU A 42 -9.10 -12.19 -1.67
N GLY A 43 -10.05 -11.28 -1.93
CA GLY A 43 -11.46 -11.45 -1.57
C GLY A 43 -11.71 -11.46 -0.06
N LEU A 44 -10.81 -10.87 0.72
CA LEU A 44 -10.90 -10.71 2.17
C LEU A 44 -11.64 -9.42 2.53
N PRO A 45 -12.24 -9.33 3.73
CA PRO A 45 -12.80 -8.07 4.22
C PRO A 45 -11.69 -7.00 4.32
N GLU A 46 -12.01 -5.77 3.87
CA GLU A 46 -11.06 -4.65 3.97
C GLU A 46 -10.80 -4.27 5.44
N PRO A 47 -9.56 -3.82 5.75
CA PRO A 47 -9.22 -3.40 7.09
C PRO A 47 -10.10 -2.23 7.55
N VAL A 48 -10.67 -2.35 8.74
CA VAL A 48 -11.38 -1.25 9.37
C VAL A 48 -10.33 -0.25 9.81
N ALA A 49 -10.37 0.96 9.24
CA ALA A 49 -9.47 2.04 9.63
C ALA A 49 -9.42 2.13 11.16
N ALA A 50 -8.27 1.84 11.76
CA ALA A 50 -8.08 1.98 13.19
C ALA A 50 -8.24 3.47 13.52
N LYS A 51 -9.45 3.86 13.94
CA LYS A 51 -9.68 5.20 14.48
C LYS A 51 -8.89 5.26 15.79
N LYS A 52 -7.62 5.65 15.72
CA LYS A 52 -6.89 6.18 16.88
C LYS A 52 -7.62 7.45 17.31
N GLY A 53 -8.66 7.26 18.12
CA GLY A 53 -9.52 8.31 18.61
C GLY A 53 -8.76 9.19 19.58
N ILE A 54 -9.33 10.36 19.85
CA ILE A 54 -8.84 11.30 20.87
C ILE A 54 -8.75 10.61 22.25
N ILE A 55 -9.57 9.58 22.49
CA ILE A 55 -9.60 8.79 23.72
C ILE A 55 -8.29 8.04 23.97
N ASP A 56 -7.64 7.46 22.95
CA ASP A 56 -6.35 6.76 23.10
C ASP A 56 -5.21 7.71 23.52
N ARG A 57 -5.29 8.98 23.12
CA ARG A 57 -4.30 10.00 23.51
C ARG A 57 -4.49 10.52 24.93
N LEU A 58 -5.69 10.38 25.51
CA LEU A 58 -5.97 10.83 26.87
C LEU A 58 -5.70 9.76 27.94
N PHE A 59 -5.77 8.47 27.59
CA PHE A 59 -5.57 7.37 28.55
C PHE A 59 -4.11 6.91 28.72
N ASN A 60 -3.16 7.51 28.00
CA ASN A 60 -1.74 7.13 28.05
C ASN A 60 -0.84 8.21 28.71
N ARG A 61 -1.36 8.92 29.72
CA ARG A 61 -0.55 9.76 30.64
C ARG A 61 -0.28 9.03 31.94
#